data_AF-A0AAW2QLF4-F1
#
_entry.id   AF-A0AAW2QLF4-F1
#
_cell.length_a   1.000
_cell.length_b   1.000
_cell.length_c   1.000
_cell.angle_alpha   90.00
_cell.angle_beta   90.00
_cell.angle_gamma   90.00
#
_symmetry.space_group_name_H-M   'P 1'
#
loop_
_entity.id
_entity.type
_entity.pdbx_description
1 polymer ?
#
loop_
_entity_poly.entity_id
_entity_poly.type
_entity_poly.pdbx_seq_one_letter_code
_entity_poly.pdbx_strand_id
1 'polypeptide(L)'
;MDAEVISAGILREVVEGGAISMYEVRDRIGTGTAHLLHESMRLKNISSKVEVLDDESASALRKFCLTYYDVRAIILDLVLKLDMMRHLDYLPRYKQQMISLEVMKLYAPLAHAVGTNILSLELEDLSFQYLFPYSYLFVDTWLRSHKTGSKPLIDVYKEQLLQSLRSDQYLTEMVENISVEGRYKSRYSTMKKLLRDGRKPEEVNDILGLRVILLPASGVDSSAIGEKACYRAREIIQSLWKEMPNRSKDYILCPKANGYKSLHMAVDVSDNGRTRPLMEIQIRTAEMDMLAAGGTASHALYKSGLTNPEEAKRLKAIMMAAAELAALRLKDFPSSSHKGLEIDPRNRIFRLLDKNGDGKISIEELMEVMEARCSRRRCTGDDATP
;
A
#
# COMPACT_ATOMS: atom_id res chain seq x y z
N MET A 1 -10.30 6.03 4.40
CA MET A 1 -9.61 5.82 5.68
C MET A 1 -10.58 6.07 6.80
N ASP A 2 -10.39 5.44 7.95
CA ASP A 2 -11.18 5.67 9.16
C ASP A 2 -10.83 7.02 9.82
N ALA A 3 -11.77 7.53 10.62
CA ALA A 3 -11.62 8.82 11.28
C ALA A 3 -10.42 8.87 12.24
N GLU A 4 -10.05 7.73 12.84
CA GLU A 4 -8.91 7.63 13.75
C GLU A 4 -7.57 7.87 13.03
N VAL A 5 -7.36 7.29 11.85
CA VAL A 5 -6.13 7.49 11.06
C VAL A 5 -6.01 8.92 10.58
N ILE A 6 -7.13 9.50 10.09
CA ILE A 6 -7.16 10.90 9.65
C ILE A 6 -6.82 11.82 10.83
N SER A 7 -7.43 11.59 11.99
CA SER A 7 -7.16 12.36 13.20
C SER A 7 -5.71 12.23 13.65
N ALA A 8 -5.17 11.01 13.67
CA ALA A 8 -3.77 10.76 14.03
C ALA A 8 -2.80 11.48 13.08
N GLY A 9 -3.09 11.51 11.78
CA GLY A 9 -2.27 12.22 10.80
C GLY A 9 -2.23 13.74 11.00
N ILE A 10 -3.38 14.34 11.30
CA ILE A 10 -3.47 15.78 11.60
C ILE A 10 -2.72 16.12 12.89
N LEU A 11 -2.85 15.27 13.92
CA LEU A 11 -2.28 15.53 15.25
C LEU A 11 -0.79 15.23 15.34
N ARG A 12 -0.20 14.54 14.36
CA ARG A 12 1.20 14.08 14.44
C ARG A 12 2.18 15.22 14.63
N GLU A 13 2.15 16.21 13.75
CA GLU A 13 3.08 17.34 13.81
C GLU A 13 2.86 18.20 15.07
N VAL A 14 1.61 18.29 15.56
CA VAL A 14 1.27 19.05 16.77
C VAL A 14 1.83 18.38 18.03
N VAL A 15 1.75 17.05 18.11
CA VAL A 15 2.37 16.27 19.19
C VAL A 15 3.89 16.30 19.09
N GLU A 16 4.44 16.21 17.88
CA GLU A 16 5.89 16.30 17.68
C GLU A 16 6.45 17.66 18.08
N GLY A 17 5.73 18.73 17.74
CA GLY A 17 6.05 20.10 18.17
C GLY A 17 5.84 20.37 19.66
N GLY A 18 5.31 19.39 20.42
CA GLY A 18 5.10 19.49 21.86
C GLY A 18 3.95 20.43 22.27
N ALA A 19 3.11 20.85 21.32
CA ALA A 19 1.98 21.74 21.61
C ALA A 19 0.83 21.02 22.33
N ILE A 20 0.70 19.71 22.11
CA ILE A 20 -0.23 18.85 22.85
C ILE A 20 0.49 17.57 23.27
N SER A 21 0.10 17.03 24.42
CA SER A 21 0.63 15.78 24.95
C SER A 21 -0.16 14.57 24.45
N MET A 22 0.49 13.41 24.48
CA MET A 22 -0.16 12.14 24.15
C MET A 22 -1.32 11.79 25.08
N TYR A 23 -1.22 12.23 26.34
CA TYR A 23 -2.29 12.09 27.32
C TYR A 23 -3.54 12.88 26.91
N GLU A 24 -3.37 14.13 26.47
CA GLU A 24 -4.48 14.97 26.02
C GLU A 24 -5.16 14.42 24.77
N VAL A 25 -4.40 13.87 23.82
CA VAL A 25 -4.98 13.18 22.65
C VAL A 25 -5.83 11.99 23.09
N ARG A 26 -5.32 11.17 24.02
CA ARG A 26 -6.04 10.00 24.54
C ARG A 26 -7.34 10.40 25.25
N ASP A 27 -7.29 11.45 26.07
CA ASP A 27 -8.41 11.90 26.90
C ASP A 27 -9.49 12.64 26.10
N ARG A 28 -9.09 13.49 25.15
CA ARG A 28 -10.02 14.37 24.40
C ARG A 28 -10.48 13.80 23.07
N ILE A 29 -9.67 12.97 22.41
CA ILE A 29 -9.96 12.44 21.07
C ILE A 29 -10.28 10.95 21.15
N GLY A 30 -9.42 10.18 21.84
CA GLY A 30 -9.68 8.77 22.11
C GLY A 30 -8.42 7.91 22.10
N THR A 31 -8.57 6.72 22.69
CA THR A 31 -7.49 5.75 22.87
C THR A 31 -6.97 5.18 21.56
N GLY A 32 -7.84 4.91 20.57
CA GLY A 32 -7.43 4.39 19.26
C GLY A 32 -6.56 5.38 18.48
N THR A 33 -6.96 6.66 18.42
CA THR A 33 -6.17 7.72 17.79
C THR A 33 -4.83 7.92 18.49
N ALA A 34 -4.80 7.93 19.82
CA ALA A 34 -3.55 8.00 20.58
C ALA A 34 -2.65 6.77 20.30
N HIS A 35 -3.22 5.57 20.23
CA HIS A 35 -2.43 4.38 19.91
C HIS A 35 -1.79 4.47 18.52
N LEU A 36 -2.55 4.82 17.48
CA LEU A 36 -2.06 4.97 16.11
C LEU A 36 -0.95 6.03 16.03
N LEU A 37 -1.13 7.15 16.72
CA LEU A 37 -0.15 8.22 16.75
C LEU A 37 1.15 7.79 17.46
N HIS A 38 1.05 6.99 18.52
CA HIS A 38 2.22 6.45 19.23
C HIS A 38 3.01 5.49 18.33
N GLU A 39 2.31 4.62 17.62
CA GLU A 39 2.93 3.70 16.66
C GLU A 39 3.57 4.44 15.49
N SER A 40 2.91 5.47 14.95
CA SER A 40 3.43 6.31 13.88
C SER A 40 4.75 7.01 14.27
N MET A 41 4.84 7.54 15.49
CA MET A 41 6.09 8.13 16.00
C MET A 41 7.22 7.11 16.15
N ARG A 42 6.90 5.86 16.53
CA ARG A 42 7.89 4.77 16.62
C ARG A 42 8.38 4.31 15.24
N LEU A 43 7.50 4.32 14.23
CA LEU A 43 7.84 4.01 12.85
C LEU A 43 8.79 5.05 12.24
N LYS A 44 8.65 6.33 12.60
CA LYS A 44 9.52 7.42 12.12
C LYS A 44 11.01 7.09 12.25
N ASN A 45 11.40 6.47 13.36
CA ASN A 45 12.79 6.20 13.73
C ASN A 45 13.19 4.73 13.50
N ILE A 46 12.49 4.02 12.60
CA ILE A 46 12.74 2.58 12.41
C ILE A 46 14.01 2.31 11.62
N SER A 47 14.31 3.12 10.61
CA SER A 47 15.51 3.00 9.78
C SER A 47 16.78 3.32 10.56
N SER A 48 16.71 4.24 11.53
CA SER A 48 17.83 4.55 12.43
C SER A 48 18.18 3.42 13.41
N LYS A 49 17.40 2.33 13.45
CA LYS A 49 17.72 1.15 14.28
C LYS A 49 18.76 0.23 13.65
N VAL A 50 19.12 0.46 12.40
CA VAL A 50 20.12 -0.32 11.68
C VAL A 50 21.25 0.61 11.25
N GLU A 51 22.49 0.15 11.42
CA GLU A 51 23.69 0.91 11.05
C GLU A 51 23.82 1.07 9.52
N VAL A 52 23.45 0.03 8.76
CA VAL A 52 23.52 -0.01 7.30
C VAL A 52 22.21 -0.54 6.72
N LEU A 53 21.58 0.24 5.83
CA LEU A 53 20.36 -0.18 5.11
C LEU A 53 20.69 -0.96 3.83
N ASP A 54 21.17 -2.18 4.01
CA ASP A 54 21.30 -3.17 2.95
C ASP A 54 19.96 -3.89 2.65
N ASP A 55 19.98 -4.83 1.71
CA ASP A 55 18.75 -5.48 1.25
C ASP A 55 18.20 -6.49 2.27
N GLU A 56 19.10 -7.12 3.05
CA GLU A 56 18.74 -8.06 4.11
C GLU A 56 18.09 -7.34 5.30
N SER A 57 18.73 -6.28 5.80
CA SER A 57 18.21 -5.44 6.88
C SER A 57 16.91 -4.74 6.47
N ALA A 58 16.81 -4.23 5.24
CA ALA A 58 15.55 -3.67 4.75
C ALA A 58 14.44 -4.72 4.74
N SER A 59 14.73 -5.96 4.35
CA SER A 59 13.77 -7.08 4.39
C SER A 59 13.36 -7.45 5.82
N ALA A 60 14.32 -7.51 6.74
CA ALA A 60 14.06 -7.77 8.15
C ALA A 60 13.19 -6.67 8.78
N LEU A 61 13.50 -5.40 8.50
CA LEU A 61 12.71 -4.25 8.95
C LEU A 61 11.29 -4.29 8.40
N ARG A 62 11.09 -4.62 7.13
CA ARG A 62 9.74 -4.78 6.56
C ARG A 62 8.95 -5.86 7.28
N LYS A 63 9.54 -7.03 7.53
CA LYS A 63 8.91 -8.11 8.29
C LYS A 63 8.55 -7.64 9.70
N PHE A 64 9.49 -6.98 10.37
CA PHE A 64 9.26 -6.40 11.70
C PHE A 64 8.10 -5.39 11.72
N CYS A 65 8.05 -4.47 10.74
CA CYS A 65 6.94 -3.51 10.61
C CYS A 65 5.60 -4.24 10.49
N LEU A 66 5.51 -5.21 9.58
CA LEU A 66 4.27 -5.94 9.31
C LEU A 66 3.82 -6.85 10.46
N THR A 67 4.75 -7.30 11.31
CA THR A 67 4.43 -8.16 12.46
C THR A 67 4.03 -7.38 13.71
N TYR A 68 4.66 -6.23 13.97
CA TYR A 68 4.58 -5.56 15.28
C TYR A 68 3.81 -4.25 15.31
N TYR A 69 3.39 -3.71 14.17
CA TYR A 69 2.67 -2.43 14.10
C TYR A 69 1.29 -2.61 13.47
N ASP A 70 0.34 -1.78 13.89
CA ASP A 70 -0.95 -1.65 13.22
C ASP A 70 -0.72 -1.20 11.76
N VAL A 71 -1.32 -1.93 10.81
CA VAL A 71 -1.27 -1.61 9.38
C VAL A 71 -1.77 -0.20 9.12
N ARG A 72 -2.73 0.30 9.90
CA ARG A 72 -3.22 1.67 9.83
C ARG A 72 -2.15 2.71 10.15
N ALA A 73 -1.30 2.45 11.14
CA ALA A 73 -0.17 3.31 11.48
C ALA A 73 0.94 3.25 10.41
N ILE A 74 1.15 2.07 9.80
CA ILE A 74 2.06 1.91 8.65
C ILE A 74 1.58 2.74 7.46
N ILE A 75 0.30 2.64 7.10
CA ILE A 75 -0.28 3.40 5.99
C ILE A 75 -0.19 4.90 6.27
N LEU A 76 -0.44 5.34 7.50
CA LEU A 76 -0.25 6.73 7.91
C LEU A 76 1.20 7.20 7.68
N ASP A 77 2.19 6.42 8.12
CA ASP A 77 3.61 6.77 7.94
C ASP A 77 4.01 6.78 6.45
N LEU A 78 3.48 5.85 5.64
CA LEU A 78 3.70 5.82 4.19
C LEU A 78 3.17 7.07 3.48
N VAL A 79 1.98 7.56 3.87
CA VAL A 79 1.41 8.79 3.31
C VAL A 79 2.25 10.01 3.68
N LEU A 80 2.76 10.06 4.91
CA LEU A 80 3.63 11.15 5.36
C LEU A 80 5.00 11.11 4.68
N LYS A 81 5.55 9.90 4.46
CA LYS A 81 6.75 9.73 3.63
C LYS A 81 6.51 10.17 2.20
N LEU A 82 5.34 9.89 1.63
CA LEU A 82 4.99 10.35 0.29
C LEU A 82 4.93 11.88 0.22
N ASP A 83 4.28 12.53 1.18
CA ASP A 83 4.22 13.99 1.25
C ASP A 83 5.63 14.61 1.34
N MET A 84 6.49 14.05 2.19
CA MET A 84 7.90 14.46 2.29
C MET A 84 8.64 14.27 0.96
N MET A 85 8.46 13.14 0.28
CA MET A 85 9.10 12.86 -1.01
C MET A 85 8.64 13.81 -2.12
N ARG A 86 7.39 14.28 -2.10
CA ARG A 86 6.88 15.27 -3.06
C ARG A 86 7.50 16.65 -2.88
N HIS A 87 8.02 16.94 -1.69
CA HIS A 87 8.60 18.24 -1.35
C HIS A 87 10.10 18.16 -1.06
N LEU A 88 10.80 17.08 -1.41
CA LEU A 88 12.18 16.82 -0.95
C LEU A 88 13.21 17.88 -1.40
N ASP A 89 12.85 18.72 -2.36
CA ASP A 89 13.69 19.77 -2.98
C ASP A 89 14.23 20.82 -1.98
N TYR A 90 13.57 21.04 -0.83
CA TYR A 90 14.07 21.98 0.19
C TYR A 90 15.30 21.46 0.95
N LEU A 91 15.63 20.16 0.84
CA LEU A 91 16.76 19.56 1.51
C LEU A 91 18.04 19.61 0.66
N PRO A 92 19.24 19.61 1.28
CA PRO A 92 20.49 19.40 0.55
C PRO A 92 20.53 18.03 -0.15
N ARG A 93 21.21 17.96 -1.30
CA ARG A 93 21.27 16.78 -2.18
C ARG A 93 21.64 15.47 -1.45
N TYR A 94 22.56 15.51 -0.49
CA TYR A 94 22.94 14.30 0.26
C TYR A 94 21.77 13.75 1.08
N LYS A 95 20.97 14.61 1.71
CA LYS A 95 19.76 14.19 2.45
C LYS A 95 18.69 13.68 1.49
N GLN A 96 18.51 14.33 0.34
CA GLN A 96 17.58 13.87 -0.69
C GLN A 96 17.91 12.42 -1.10
N GLN A 97 19.19 12.14 -1.38
CA GLN A 97 19.65 10.81 -1.75
C GLN A 97 19.47 9.77 -0.63
N MET A 98 19.83 10.11 0.61
CA MET A 98 19.66 9.20 1.76
C MET A 98 18.19 8.83 1.97
N ILE A 99 17.29 9.82 2.00
CA ILE A 99 15.86 9.61 2.19
C ILE A 99 15.27 8.83 1.01
N SER A 100 15.66 9.16 -0.23
CA SER A 100 15.18 8.45 -1.42
C SER A 100 15.63 6.99 -1.45
N LEU A 101 16.85 6.70 -0.99
CA LEU A 101 17.34 5.32 -0.86
C LEU A 101 16.55 4.54 0.19
N GLU A 102 16.29 5.17 1.33
CA GLU A 102 15.45 4.62 2.40
C GLU A 102 14.04 4.31 1.88
N VAL A 103 13.41 5.26 1.20
CA VAL A 103 12.09 5.10 0.61
C VAL A 103 12.07 3.98 -0.43
N MET A 104 13.04 3.95 -1.34
CA MET A 104 13.15 2.91 -2.36
C MET A 104 13.30 1.51 -1.76
N LYS A 105 14.14 1.34 -0.72
CA LYS A 105 14.44 0.03 -0.14
C LYS A 105 13.41 -0.45 0.87
N LEU A 106 12.88 0.46 1.69
CA LEU A 106 12.02 0.11 2.83
C LEU A 106 10.55 0.42 2.53
N TYR A 107 10.24 1.70 2.29
CA TYR A 107 8.86 2.19 2.30
C TYR A 107 8.05 1.83 1.05
N ALA A 108 8.64 1.92 -0.15
CA ALA A 108 7.97 1.49 -1.37
C ALA A 108 7.58 0.00 -1.33
N PRO A 109 8.50 -0.95 -1.03
CA PRO A 109 8.12 -2.35 -0.90
C PRO A 109 7.19 -2.63 0.28
N LEU A 110 7.27 -1.86 1.37
CA LEU A 110 6.32 -1.93 2.49
C LEU A 110 4.91 -1.50 2.06
N ALA A 111 4.79 -0.44 1.26
CA ALA A 111 3.53 0.01 0.67
C ALA A 111 2.89 -1.06 -0.22
N HIS A 112 3.70 -1.74 -1.03
CA HIS A 112 3.23 -2.90 -1.80
C HIS A 112 2.75 -4.03 -0.89
N ALA A 113 3.49 -4.34 0.18
CA ALA A 113 3.15 -5.42 1.11
C ALA A 113 1.84 -5.19 1.87
N VAL A 114 1.51 -3.94 2.23
CA VAL A 114 0.23 -3.57 2.87
C VAL A 114 -0.92 -3.39 1.86
N GLY A 115 -0.68 -3.64 0.57
CA GLY A 115 -1.69 -3.58 -0.49
C GLY A 115 -1.93 -2.20 -1.10
N THR A 116 -1.10 -1.20 -0.79
CA THR A 116 -1.20 0.17 -1.31
C THR A 116 -0.31 0.39 -2.54
N ASN A 117 -0.64 -0.28 -3.65
CA ASN A 117 0.19 -0.26 -4.86
C ASN A 117 0.36 1.13 -5.47
N ILE A 118 -0.63 2.01 -5.34
CA ILE A 118 -0.56 3.39 -5.85
C ILE A 118 0.55 4.15 -5.10
N LEU A 119 0.56 4.07 -3.76
CA LEU A 119 1.60 4.67 -2.94
C LEU A 119 2.98 4.09 -3.25
N SER A 120 3.07 2.76 -3.39
CA SER A 120 4.32 2.07 -3.76
C SER A 120 4.91 2.62 -5.06
N LEU A 121 4.11 2.70 -6.12
CA LEU A 121 4.58 3.15 -7.44
C LEU A 121 5.01 4.63 -7.42
N GLU A 122 4.28 5.48 -6.69
CA GLU A 122 4.63 6.90 -6.59
C GLU A 122 5.91 7.12 -5.77
N LEU A 123 6.06 6.41 -4.65
CA LEU A 123 7.28 6.43 -3.84
C LEU A 123 8.50 5.92 -4.64
N GLU A 124 8.33 4.87 -5.45
CA GLU A 124 9.38 4.37 -6.35
C GLU A 124 9.79 5.42 -7.39
N ASP A 125 8.83 6.06 -8.05
CA ASP A 125 9.11 7.07 -9.09
C ASP A 125 9.79 8.32 -8.51
N LEU A 126 9.32 8.83 -7.37
CA LEU A 126 9.96 9.96 -6.68
C LEU A 126 11.38 9.58 -6.22
N SER A 127 11.55 8.41 -5.62
CA SER A 127 12.88 7.94 -5.20
C SER A 127 13.83 7.79 -6.39
N PHE A 128 13.34 7.27 -7.51
CA PHE A 128 14.11 7.14 -8.73
C PHE A 128 14.55 8.50 -9.29
N GLN A 129 13.68 9.51 -9.24
CA GLN A 129 13.98 10.88 -9.67
C GLN A 129 15.17 11.46 -8.90
N TYR A 130 15.21 11.31 -7.59
CA TYR A 130 16.27 11.86 -6.74
C TYR A 130 17.56 11.04 -6.77
N LEU A 131 17.46 9.70 -6.85
CA LEU A 131 18.62 8.82 -6.89
C LEU A 131 19.35 8.87 -8.23
N PHE A 132 18.59 8.90 -9.34
CA PHE A 132 19.12 8.79 -10.70
C PHE A 132 18.48 9.83 -11.64
N PRO A 133 18.68 11.15 -11.42
CA PRO A 133 17.96 12.21 -12.12
C PRO A 133 18.14 12.19 -13.64
N TYR A 134 19.34 11.87 -14.14
CA TYR A 134 19.59 11.78 -15.58
C TYR A 134 18.86 10.60 -16.22
N SER A 135 18.87 9.43 -15.56
CA SER A 135 18.13 8.25 -16.01
C SER A 135 16.62 8.48 -15.97
N TYR A 136 16.13 9.17 -14.94
CA TYR A 136 14.73 9.58 -14.84
C TYR A 136 14.35 10.50 -16.00
N LEU A 137 15.13 11.55 -16.25
CA LEU A 137 14.87 12.51 -17.32
C LEU A 137 14.92 11.86 -18.70
N PHE A 138 15.85 10.95 -18.92
CA PHE A 138 15.92 10.15 -20.15
C PHE A 138 14.63 9.36 -20.39
N VAL A 139 14.17 8.61 -19.39
CA VAL A 139 12.93 7.84 -19.48
C VAL A 139 11.74 8.78 -19.65
N ASP A 140 11.63 9.85 -18.88
CA ASP A 140 10.53 10.81 -18.97
C ASP A 140 10.45 11.45 -20.37
N THR A 141 11.59 11.86 -20.93
CA THR A 141 11.65 12.44 -22.27
C THR A 141 11.24 11.42 -23.33
N TRP A 142 11.70 10.19 -23.22
CA TRP A 142 11.34 9.12 -24.13
C TRP A 142 9.87 8.69 -24.01
N LEU A 143 9.29 8.67 -22.80
CA LEU A 143 7.85 8.48 -22.61
C LEU A 143 7.04 9.60 -23.28
N ARG A 144 7.52 10.85 -23.16
CA ARG A 144 6.88 12.03 -23.75
C ARG A 144 7.10 12.18 -25.26
N SER A 145 8.07 11.50 -25.86
CA SER A 145 8.32 11.58 -27.31
C SER A 145 7.23 10.88 -28.14
N HIS A 146 6.43 10.02 -27.50
CA HIS A 146 5.28 9.36 -28.11
C HIS A 146 4.07 10.32 -28.22
N LYS A 147 4.15 11.28 -29.15
CA LYS A 147 3.07 12.24 -29.48
C LYS A 147 2.67 12.13 -30.96
N THR A 148 1.46 12.59 -31.28
CA THR A 148 1.03 12.86 -32.66
C THR A 148 0.70 14.35 -32.76
N GLY A 149 1.59 15.13 -33.40
CA GLY A 149 1.49 16.58 -33.41
C GLY A 149 1.69 17.16 -32.00
N SER A 150 0.78 18.04 -31.58
CA SER A 150 0.82 18.69 -30.26
C SER A 150 0.14 17.89 -29.13
N LYS A 151 -0.66 16.86 -29.46
CA LYS A 151 -1.40 16.06 -28.46
C LYS A 151 -0.60 14.81 -28.04
N PRO A 152 -0.58 14.46 -26.74
CA PRO A 152 -0.14 13.15 -26.28
C PRO A 152 -0.93 12.03 -26.97
N LEU A 153 -0.24 11.00 -27.43
CA LEU A 153 -0.86 9.91 -28.18
C LEU A 153 -1.94 9.17 -27.34
N ILE A 154 -1.71 9.09 -26.04
CA ILE A 154 -2.64 8.48 -25.08
C ILE A 154 -4.00 9.20 -25.06
N ASP A 155 -4.01 10.52 -25.23
CA ASP A 155 -5.24 11.32 -25.18
C ASP A 155 -6.05 11.11 -26.44
N VAL A 156 -5.38 11.00 -27.59
CA VAL A 156 -6.03 10.66 -28.87
C VAL A 156 -6.69 9.29 -28.80
N TYR A 157 -5.97 8.26 -28.34
CA TYR A 157 -6.54 6.91 -28.21
C TYR A 157 -7.61 6.82 -27.12
N LYS A 158 -7.48 7.60 -26.04
CA LYS A 158 -8.51 7.73 -25.01
C LYS A 158 -9.80 8.32 -25.59
N GLU A 159 -9.72 9.44 -26.32
CA GLU A 159 -10.86 10.07 -26.98
C GLU A 159 -11.52 9.10 -27.96
N GLN A 160 -10.73 8.45 -28.82
CA GLN A 160 -11.20 7.46 -29.79
C GLN A 160 -11.91 6.28 -29.12
N LEU A 161 -11.29 5.66 -28.10
CA LEU A 161 -11.86 4.52 -27.39
C LEU A 161 -13.16 4.91 -26.69
N LEU A 162 -13.17 6.05 -25.99
CA LEU A 162 -14.35 6.53 -25.29
C LEU A 162 -15.52 6.76 -26.25
N GLN A 163 -15.26 7.32 -27.44
CA GLN A 163 -16.27 7.53 -28.46
C GLN A 163 -16.85 6.20 -28.97
N SER A 164 -16.00 5.20 -29.24
CA SER A 164 -16.46 3.89 -29.70
C SER A 164 -17.24 3.14 -28.63
N LEU A 165 -16.81 3.21 -27.36
CA LEU A 165 -17.53 2.59 -26.25
C LEU A 165 -18.92 3.23 -26.03
N ARG A 166 -19.03 4.56 -26.16
CA ARG A 166 -20.31 5.28 -26.03
C ARG A 166 -21.25 5.10 -27.21
N SER A 167 -20.73 4.76 -28.38
CA SER A 167 -21.53 4.51 -29.59
C SER A 167 -22.15 3.12 -29.60
N ASP A 168 -21.71 2.19 -28.74
CA ASP A 168 -22.24 0.83 -28.68
C ASP A 168 -23.51 0.77 -27.83
N GLN A 169 -24.66 0.55 -28.48
CA GLN A 169 -25.96 0.55 -27.82
C GLN A 169 -26.04 -0.50 -26.70
N TYR A 170 -25.59 -1.72 -26.96
CA TYR A 170 -25.60 -2.80 -25.97
C TYR A 170 -24.80 -2.47 -24.72
N LEU A 171 -23.59 -1.91 -24.88
CA LEU A 171 -22.79 -1.48 -23.74
C LEU A 171 -23.49 -0.37 -22.95
N THR A 172 -24.05 0.64 -23.63
CA THR A 172 -24.75 1.75 -22.96
C THR A 172 -26.03 1.34 -22.22
N GLU A 173 -26.67 0.24 -22.61
CA GLU A 173 -27.80 -0.34 -21.87
C GLU A 173 -27.34 -1.06 -20.59
N MET A 174 -26.10 -1.57 -20.56
CA MET A 174 -25.53 -2.31 -19.42
C MET A 174 -24.88 -1.42 -18.36
N VAL A 175 -24.49 -0.18 -18.70
CA VAL A 175 -23.68 0.69 -17.84
C VAL A 175 -24.26 2.10 -17.74
N GLU A 176 -24.21 2.68 -16.54
CA GLU A 176 -24.61 4.07 -16.29
C GLU A 176 -23.51 5.04 -16.71
N ASN A 177 -22.24 4.63 -16.61
CA ASN A 177 -21.09 5.48 -16.92
C ASN A 177 -19.91 4.67 -17.45
N ILE A 178 -19.17 5.28 -18.37
CA ILE A 178 -17.92 4.78 -18.95
C ILE A 178 -16.84 5.85 -18.74
N SER A 179 -15.79 5.48 -18.01
CA SER A 179 -14.58 6.29 -17.86
C SER A 179 -13.41 5.60 -18.56
N VAL A 180 -12.63 6.38 -19.32
CA VAL A 180 -11.36 5.93 -19.90
C VAL A 180 -10.25 6.82 -19.37
N GLU A 181 -9.27 6.21 -18.73
CA GLU A 181 -8.13 6.90 -18.12
C GLU A 181 -6.83 6.52 -18.85
N GLY A 182 -5.99 7.52 -19.12
CA GLY A 182 -4.63 7.29 -19.60
C GLY A 182 -3.76 6.77 -18.47
N ARG A 183 -3.10 5.63 -18.70
CA ARG A 183 -2.14 5.02 -17.78
C ARG A 183 -0.76 5.06 -18.41
N TYR A 184 0.14 5.87 -17.84
CA TYR A 184 1.56 5.74 -18.10
C TYR A 184 2.15 4.71 -17.13
N LYS A 185 3.04 3.86 -17.63
CA LYS A 185 3.83 3.01 -16.74
C LYS A 185 4.78 3.89 -15.91
N SER A 186 5.00 3.52 -14.64
CA SER A 186 5.94 4.22 -13.76
C SER A 186 7.33 4.30 -14.43
N ARG A 187 8.02 5.43 -14.23
CA ARG A 187 9.35 5.69 -14.80
C ARG A 187 10.38 4.71 -14.24
N TYR A 188 10.32 4.44 -12.94
CA TYR A 188 11.15 3.44 -12.28
C TYR A 188 10.89 2.03 -12.84
N SER A 189 9.62 1.62 -12.93
CA SER A 189 9.24 0.32 -13.51
C SER A 189 9.67 0.18 -14.98
N THR A 190 9.71 1.28 -15.72
CA THR A 190 10.18 1.35 -17.10
C THR A 190 11.68 1.18 -17.18
N MET A 191 12.44 1.94 -16.37
CA MET A 191 13.89 1.76 -16.24
C MET A 191 14.26 0.33 -15.82
N LYS A 192 13.54 -0.25 -14.87
CA LYS A 192 13.76 -1.65 -14.44
C LYS A 192 13.55 -2.66 -15.57
N LYS A 193 12.54 -2.46 -16.44
CA LYS A 193 12.35 -3.32 -17.63
C LYS A 193 13.50 -3.13 -18.63
N LEU A 194 13.90 -1.89 -18.91
CA LEU A 194 15.03 -1.57 -19.81
C LEU A 194 16.31 -2.30 -19.37
N LEU A 195 16.66 -2.19 -18.10
CA LEU A 195 17.86 -2.81 -17.55
C LEU A 195 17.79 -4.34 -17.53
N ARG A 196 16.63 -4.92 -17.15
CA ARG A 196 16.46 -6.37 -17.06
C ARG A 196 16.52 -7.04 -18.44
N ASP A 197 15.84 -6.46 -19.42
CA ASP A 197 15.69 -7.09 -20.72
C ASP A 197 16.90 -6.80 -21.64
N GLY A 198 17.75 -5.83 -21.28
CA GLY A 198 18.90 -5.39 -22.08
C GLY A 198 18.50 -4.81 -23.44
N ARG A 199 17.21 -4.53 -23.61
CA ARG A 199 16.61 -4.14 -24.89
C ARG A 199 16.73 -2.66 -25.12
N LYS A 200 16.75 -2.28 -26.40
CA LYS A 200 16.64 -0.88 -26.78
C LYS A 200 15.27 -0.34 -26.35
N PRO A 201 15.16 0.96 -26.03
CA PRO A 201 13.89 1.55 -25.61
C PRO A 201 12.72 1.23 -26.55
N GLU A 202 12.97 1.20 -27.85
CA GLU A 202 11.97 0.96 -28.90
C GLU A 202 11.30 -0.43 -28.81
N GLU A 203 11.91 -1.38 -28.10
CA GLU A 203 11.38 -2.74 -27.92
C GLU A 203 10.63 -2.93 -26.59
N VAL A 204 10.63 -1.91 -25.73
CA VAL A 204 9.89 -1.95 -24.47
C VAL A 204 8.41 -1.81 -24.79
N ASN A 205 7.69 -2.90 -24.56
CA ASN A 205 6.25 -2.94 -24.71
C ASN A 205 5.55 -2.56 -23.40
N ASP A 206 4.27 -2.20 -23.49
CA ASP A 206 3.42 -1.84 -22.35
C ASP A 206 3.87 -0.53 -21.65
N ILE A 207 4.26 0.46 -22.45
CA ILE A 207 4.64 1.79 -21.97
C ILE A 207 3.39 2.66 -21.76
N LEU A 208 2.54 2.63 -22.78
CA LEU A 208 1.27 3.32 -22.84
C LEU A 208 0.19 2.33 -22.48
N GLY A 209 -0.80 2.78 -21.71
CA GLY A 209 -1.98 1.99 -21.49
C GLY A 209 -3.23 2.82 -21.28
N LEU A 210 -4.37 2.19 -21.47
CA LEU A 210 -5.67 2.76 -21.15
C LEU A 210 -6.32 1.91 -20.08
N ARG A 211 -7.04 2.56 -19.16
CA ARG A 211 -7.91 1.89 -18.21
C ARG A 211 -9.34 2.26 -18.51
N VAL A 212 -10.15 1.25 -18.81
CA VAL A 212 -11.61 1.37 -18.97
C VAL A 212 -12.25 0.98 -17.64
N ILE A 213 -12.98 1.91 -17.05
CA ILE A 213 -13.74 1.72 -15.81
C ILE A 213 -15.22 1.84 -16.17
N LEU A 214 -15.96 0.77 -15.92
CA LEU A 214 -17.39 0.67 -16.22
C LEU A 214 -18.19 0.73 -14.92
N LEU A 215 -19.19 1.63 -14.86
CA LEU A 215 -20.16 1.65 -13.77
C LEU A 215 -21.41 0.87 -14.23
N PRO A 216 -21.63 -0.37 -13.76
CA PRO A 216 -22.77 -1.18 -14.19
C PRO A 216 -24.08 -0.55 -13.75
N ALA A 217 -25.16 -0.80 -14.50
CA ALA A 217 -26.49 -0.33 -14.12
C ALA A 217 -26.96 -0.89 -12.77
N SER A 218 -27.64 -0.06 -11.99
CA SER A 218 -28.17 -0.40 -10.68
C SER A 218 -29.30 -1.44 -10.79
N GLY A 219 -29.15 -2.59 -10.11
CA GLY A 219 -30.14 -3.68 -10.14
C GLY A 219 -29.68 -4.95 -9.41
N VAL A 220 -30.55 -5.95 -9.35
CA VAL A 220 -30.36 -7.21 -8.59
C VAL A 220 -29.13 -8.02 -9.06
N ASP A 221 -28.61 -7.77 -10.28
CA ASP A 221 -27.49 -8.48 -10.89
C ASP A 221 -26.30 -7.58 -11.31
N SER A 222 -26.13 -6.42 -10.66
CA SER A 222 -25.13 -5.40 -11.05
C SER A 222 -23.71 -5.96 -11.26
N SER A 223 -23.29 -6.94 -10.45
CA SER A 223 -21.99 -7.62 -10.62
C SER A 223 -21.90 -8.44 -11.91
N ALA A 224 -22.93 -9.25 -12.24
CA ALA A 224 -22.92 -10.08 -13.43
C ALA A 224 -23.06 -9.23 -14.71
N ILE A 225 -23.86 -8.17 -14.64
CA ILE A 225 -23.97 -7.16 -15.71
C ILE A 225 -22.62 -6.48 -15.92
N GLY A 226 -21.93 -6.11 -14.84
CA GLY A 226 -20.60 -5.50 -14.91
C GLY A 226 -19.53 -6.39 -15.55
N GLU A 227 -19.52 -7.69 -15.23
CA GLU A 227 -18.61 -8.65 -15.87
C GLU A 227 -18.93 -8.79 -17.37
N LYS A 228 -20.20 -8.91 -17.76
CA LYS A 228 -20.63 -8.92 -19.17
C LYS A 228 -20.23 -7.65 -19.91
N ALA A 229 -20.41 -6.49 -19.29
CA ALA A 229 -20.02 -5.20 -19.86
C ALA A 229 -18.50 -5.12 -20.12
N CYS A 230 -17.67 -5.71 -19.25
CA CYS A 230 -16.23 -5.80 -19.47
C CYS A 230 -15.88 -6.61 -20.73
N TYR A 231 -16.55 -7.73 -20.96
CA TYR A 231 -16.35 -8.54 -22.17
C TYR A 231 -16.87 -7.82 -23.43
N ARG A 232 -18.01 -7.12 -23.36
CA ARG A 232 -18.49 -6.30 -24.48
C ARG A 232 -17.51 -5.18 -24.83
N ALA A 233 -16.96 -4.50 -23.82
CA ALA A 233 -15.93 -3.50 -24.04
C ALA A 233 -14.67 -4.07 -24.71
N ARG A 234 -14.28 -5.32 -24.38
CA ARG A 234 -13.17 -6.02 -25.05
C ARG A 234 -13.45 -6.22 -26.54
N GLU A 235 -14.65 -6.64 -26.93
CA GLU A 235 -15.04 -6.81 -28.34
C GLU A 235 -14.94 -5.48 -29.11
N ILE A 236 -15.41 -4.39 -28.51
CA ILE A 236 -15.31 -3.04 -29.10
C ILE A 236 -13.83 -2.65 -29.28
N ILE A 237 -12.98 -2.92 -28.29
CA ILE A 237 -11.53 -2.66 -28.39
C ILE A 237 -10.89 -3.47 -29.53
N GLN A 238 -11.24 -4.76 -29.67
CA GLN A 238 -10.74 -5.63 -30.74
C GLN A 238 -11.16 -5.14 -32.14
N SER A 239 -12.27 -4.40 -32.25
CA SER A 239 -12.71 -3.78 -33.50
C SER A 239 -11.86 -2.56 -33.90
N LEU A 240 -11.25 -1.88 -32.91
CA LEU A 240 -10.41 -0.71 -33.13
C LEU A 240 -8.96 -1.06 -33.39
N TRP A 241 -8.43 -2.02 -32.62
CA TRP A 241 -7.02 -2.36 -32.63
C TRP A 241 -6.80 -3.86 -32.60
N LYS A 242 -5.78 -4.31 -33.33
CA LYS A 242 -5.42 -5.72 -33.39
C LYS A 242 -4.88 -6.18 -32.03
N GLU A 243 -5.53 -7.16 -31.42
CA GLU A 243 -5.06 -7.79 -30.19
C GLU A 243 -3.82 -8.66 -30.46
N MET A 244 -2.84 -8.57 -29.58
CA MET A 244 -1.63 -9.38 -29.65
C MET A 244 -1.86 -10.76 -29.05
N PRO A 245 -1.59 -11.85 -29.79
CA PRO A 245 -1.72 -13.21 -29.28
C PRO A 245 -0.90 -13.44 -28.01
N ASN A 246 -1.43 -14.25 -27.08
CA ASN A 246 -0.79 -14.62 -25.82
C ASN A 246 -0.45 -13.45 -24.87
N ARG A 247 -0.98 -12.25 -25.11
CA ARG A 247 -0.81 -11.08 -24.24
C ARG A 247 -2.12 -10.60 -23.60
N SER A 248 -3.16 -11.42 -23.66
CA SER A 248 -4.42 -11.22 -22.96
C SER A 248 -4.45 -12.02 -21.66
N LYS A 249 -4.93 -11.43 -20.57
CA LYS A 249 -5.13 -12.10 -19.27
C LYS A 249 -6.51 -11.79 -18.73
N ASP A 250 -7.26 -12.83 -18.42
CA ASP A 250 -8.60 -12.72 -17.86
C ASP A 250 -8.54 -12.93 -16.34
N TYR A 251 -8.38 -11.84 -15.59
CA TYR A 251 -8.44 -11.89 -14.12
C TYR A 251 -9.87 -11.77 -13.59
N ILE A 252 -10.90 -11.65 -14.44
CA ILE A 252 -12.29 -11.76 -14.00
C ILE A 252 -12.61 -13.24 -13.78
N LEU A 253 -12.29 -14.08 -14.77
CA LEU A 253 -12.46 -15.52 -14.70
C LEU A 253 -11.48 -16.18 -13.73
N CYS A 254 -10.21 -15.74 -13.74
CA CYS A 254 -9.15 -16.27 -12.88
C CYS A 254 -8.53 -15.15 -12.01
N PRO A 255 -9.19 -14.72 -10.93
CA PRO A 255 -8.69 -13.66 -10.06
C PRO A 255 -7.33 -13.99 -9.46
N LYS A 256 -6.53 -12.97 -9.16
CA LYS A 256 -5.26 -13.18 -8.42
C LYS A 256 -5.54 -13.53 -6.96
N ALA A 257 -4.54 -14.10 -6.28
CA ALA A 257 -4.63 -14.48 -4.86
C ALA A 257 -5.05 -13.33 -3.92
N ASN A 258 -4.78 -12.07 -4.30
CA ASN A 258 -5.17 -10.88 -3.54
C ASN A 258 -6.59 -10.36 -3.89
N GLY A 259 -7.38 -11.11 -4.65
CA GLY A 259 -8.74 -10.73 -5.08
C GLY A 259 -8.78 -9.78 -6.28
N TYR A 260 -7.64 -9.46 -6.90
CA TYR A 260 -7.60 -8.56 -8.06
C TYR A 260 -8.34 -9.14 -9.27
N LYS A 261 -9.30 -8.37 -9.81
CA LYS A 261 -10.08 -8.66 -11.01
C LYS A 261 -9.94 -7.54 -12.06
N SER A 262 -9.69 -7.91 -13.32
CA SER A 262 -9.66 -7.04 -14.51
C SER A 262 -9.37 -7.88 -15.76
N LEU A 263 -9.83 -7.46 -16.94
CA LEU A 263 -9.32 -7.97 -18.22
C LEU A 263 -8.12 -7.15 -18.65
N HIS A 264 -7.01 -7.80 -18.97
CA HIS A 264 -5.82 -7.16 -19.53
C HIS A 264 -5.62 -7.64 -20.95
N MET A 265 -5.31 -6.73 -21.87
CA MET A 265 -4.95 -7.08 -23.24
C MET A 265 -3.90 -6.12 -23.77
N ALA A 266 -3.00 -6.61 -24.63
CA ALA A 266 -2.08 -5.76 -25.37
C ALA A 266 -2.57 -5.62 -26.81
N VAL A 267 -2.64 -4.39 -27.31
CA VAL A 267 -3.10 -4.08 -28.66
C VAL A 267 -2.02 -3.36 -29.46
N ASP A 268 -2.01 -3.62 -30.77
CA ASP A 268 -1.18 -2.90 -31.73
C ASP A 268 -1.92 -1.63 -32.20
N VAL A 269 -1.31 -0.48 -31.90
CA VAL A 269 -1.81 0.86 -32.25
C VAL A 269 -0.96 1.52 -33.36
N SER A 270 -0.13 0.74 -34.03
CA SER A 270 0.67 1.21 -35.16
C SER A 270 -0.24 1.67 -36.29
N ASP A 271 0.08 2.82 -36.87
CA ASP A 271 -0.70 3.43 -37.95
C ASP A 271 0.26 4.01 -39.01
N ASN A 272 -0.11 3.89 -40.28
CA ASN A 272 0.54 4.55 -41.43
C ASN A 272 2.09 4.45 -41.44
N GLY A 273 2.62 3.24 -41.24
CA GLY A 273 4.06 2.96 -41.33
C GLY A 273 4.89 3.43 -40.13
N ARG A 274 4.26 3.97 -39.08
CA ARG A 274 4.91 4.28 -37.80
C ARG A 274 4.71 3.11 -36.85
N THR A 275 5.77 2.31 -36.65
CA THR A 275 5.80 1.30 -35.59
C THR A 275 5.68 1.99 -34.25
N ARG A 276 4.69 1.58 -33.46
CA ARG A 276 4.47 2.10 -32.10
C ARG A 276 4.61 0.96 -31.09
N PRO A 277 5.02 1.24 -29.85
CA PRO A 277 5.01 0.23 -28.81
C PRO A 277 3.58 -0.26 -28.57
N LEU A 278 3.45 -1.52 -28.18
CA LEU A 278 2.16 -2.10 -27.83
C LEU A 278 1.53 -1.33 -26.66
N MET A 279 0.22 -1.09 -26.77
CA MET A 279 -0.58 -0.42 -25.76
C MET A 279 -1.30 -1.46 -24.89
N GLU A 280 -1.16 -1.36 -23.57
CA GLU A 280 -1.87 -2.22 -22.62
C GLU A 280 -3.24 -1.61 -22.30
N ILE A 281 -4.32 -2.36 -22.49
CA ILE A 281 -5.66 -1.93 -22.09
C ILE A 281 -6.14 -2.81 -20.93
N GLN A 282 -6.62 -2.15 -19.88
CA GLN A 282 -7.20 -2.78 -18.69
C GLN A 282 -8.67 -2.43 -18.61
N ILE A 283 -9.54 -3.44 -18.55
CA ILE A 283 -10.99 -3.27 -18.48
C ILE A 283 -11.46 -3.82 -17.14
N ARG A 284 -12.27 -3.07 -16.42
CA ARG A 284 -12.83 -3.49 -15.12
C ARG A 284 -14.04 -2.65 -14.74
N THR A 285 -14.80 -3.11 -13.75
CA THR A 285 -15.88 -2.30 -13.16
C THR A 285 -15.35 -1.27 -12.16
N ALA A 286 -16.16 -0.28 -11.79
CA ALA A 286 -15.84 0.68 -10.74
C ALA A 286 -15.54 0.00 -9.39
N GLU A 287 -16.30 -1.05 -9.04
CA GLU A 287 -16.04 -1.88 -7.86
C GLU A 287 -14.67 -2.56 -7.93
N MET A 288 -14.36 -3.21 -9.05
CA MET A 288 -13.06 -3.85 -9.27
C MET A 288 -11.91 -2.82 -9.24
N ASP A 289 -12.14 -1.59 -9.71
CA ASP A 289 -11.14 -0.52 -9.63
C ASP A 289 -10.89 -0.07 -8.19
N MET A 290 -11.96 0.14 -7.40
CA MET A 290 -11.84 0.45 -5.98
C MET A 290 -11.08 -0.63 -5.21
N LEU A 291 -11.38 -1.91 -5.45
CA LEU A 291 -10.68 -3.03 -4.83
C LEU A 291 -9.21 -3.10 -5.27
N ALA A 292 -8.93 -2.87 -6.55
CA ALA A 292 -7.57 -2.83 -7.07
C ALA A 292 -6.74 -1.66 -6.51
N ALA A 293 -7.37 -0.54 -6.21
CA ALA A 293 -6.72 0.65 -5.66
C ALA A 293 -6.49 0.55 -4.14
N GLY A 294 -7.46 0.02 -3.39
CA GLY A 294 -7.42 -0.04 -1.92
C GLY A 294 -6.78 -1.29 -1.31
N GLY A 295 -6.47 -2.32 -2.11
CA GLY A 295 -5.81 -3.54 -1.64
C GLY A 295 -6.59 -4.30 -0.56
N THR A 296 -5.86 -4.99 0.33
CA THR A 296 -6.44 -5.72 1.47
C THR A 296 -7.18 -4.81 2.46
N ALA A 297 -6.85 -3.51 2.52
CA ALA A 297 -7.53 -2.54 3.36
C ALA A 297 -8.98 -2.24 2.88
N SER A 298 -9.21 -2.17 1.56
CA SER A 298 -10.57 -2.14 1.01
C SER A 298 -11.31 -3.46 1.23
N HIS A 299 -10.58 -4.58 1.28
CA HIS A 299 -11.17 -5.89 1.55
C HIS A 299 -11.73 -5.99 2.98
N ALA A 300 -11.18 -5.27 3.96
CA ALA A 300 -11.69 -5.18 5.32
C ALA A 300 -12.97 -4.34 5.45
N LEU A 301 -13.11 -3.28 4.64
CA LEU A 301 -14.31 -2.43 4.58
C LEU A 301 -15.47 -3.09 3.81
N TYR A 302 -15.19 -4.00 2.87
CA TYR A 302 -16.24 -4.77 2.18
C TYR A 302 -16.60 -6.06 2.95
N LYS A 303 -15.64 -6.69 3.65
CA LYS A 303 -15.88 -7.82 4.58
C LYS A 303 -16.56 -7.42 5.90
N SER A 304 -17.13 -6.22 6.03
CA SER A 304 -18.27 -6.04 6.94
C SER A 304 -19.52 -6.83 6.46
N GLY A 305 -19.47 -7.46 5.28
CA GLY A 305 -20.35 -8.55 4.84
C GLY A 305 -19.56 -9.80 4.40
N LEU A 306 -19.19 -10.64 5.37
CA LEU A 306 -18.88 -12.09 5.28
C LEU A 306 -17.97 -12.62 4.15
N THR A 307 -16.80 -13.12 4.55
CA THR A 307 -16.31 -14.44 4.07
C THR A 307 -15.32 -15.02 5.08
N ASN A 308 -15.79 -16.10 5.72
CA ASN A 308 -15.32 -16.80 6.92
C ASN A 308 -15.37 -16.02 8.27
N PRO A 309 -16.52 -16.03 8.97
CA PRO A 309 -16.72 -15.29 10.22
C PRO A 309 -15.86 -15.79 11.39
N GLU A 310 -15.39 -17.05 11.38
CA GLU A 310 -14.55 -17.55 12.48
C GLU A 310 -13.11 -17.03 12.42
N GLU A 311 -12.50 -17.00 11.24
CA GLU A 311 -11.13 -16.55 11.06
C GLU A 311 -11.01 -15.03 11.21
N ALA A 312 -12.01 -14.28 10.72
CA ALA A 312 -12.12 -12.85 10.94
C ALA A 312 -12.41 -12.49 12.41
N LYS A 313 -13.25 -13.27 13.11
CA LYS A 313 -13.44 -13.14 14.57
C LYS A 313 -12.15 -13.44 15.31
N ARG A 314 -11.39 -14.46 14.88
CA ARG A 314 -10.12 -14.85 15.52
C ARG A 314 -9.06 -13.78 15.33
N LEU A 315 -8.88 -13.24 14.12
CA LEU A 315 -7.93 -12.16 13.85
C LEU A 315 -8.32 -10.87 14.59
N LYS A 316 -9.61 -10.51 14.56
CA LYS A 316 -10.14 -9.36 15.31
C LYS A 316 -9.97 -9.54 16.83
N ALA A 317 -10.21 -10.74 17.36
CA ALA A 317 -10.01 -11.04 18.78
C ALA A 317 -8.53 -10.97 19.17
N ILE A 318 -7.62 -11.46 18.31
CA ILE A 318 -6.17 -11.34 18.53
C ILE A 318 -5.73 -9.88 18.49
N MET A 319 -6.19 -9.10 17.52
CA MET A 319 -5.86 -7.67 17.41
C MET A 319 -6.44 -6.85 18.57
N MET A 320 -7.70 -7.11 18.98
CA MET A 320 -8.31 -6.44 20.12
C MET A 320 -7.64 -6.83 21.44
N ALA A 321 -7.31 -8.11 21.64
CA ALA A 321 -6.58 -8.56 22.81
C ALA A 321 -5.16 -7.97 22.86
N ALA A 322 -4.48 -7.88 21.71
CA ALA A 322 -3.16 -7.24 21.62
C ALA A 322 -3.25 -5.73 21.90
N ALA A 323 -4.27 -5.04 21.40
CA ALA A 323 -4.51 -3.62 21.65
C ALA A 323 -4.88 -3.35 23.12
N GLU A 324 -5.73 -4.18 23.74
CA GLU A 324 -6.06 -4.10 25.15
C GLU A 324 -4.84 -4.38 26.04
N LEU A 325 -4.02 -5.35 25.69
CA LEU A 325 -2.80 -5.69 26.42
C LEU A 325 -1.72 -4.60 26.27
N ALA A 326 -1.64 -3.95 25.11
CA ALA A 326 -0.82 -2.75 24.90
C ALA A 326 -1.34 -1.54 25.70
N ALA A 327 -2.65 -1.34 25.74
CA ALA A 327 -3.28 -0.26 26.50
C ALA A 327 -3.15 -0.44 28.04
N LEU A 328 -3.20 -1.68 28.53
CA LEU A 328 -2.96 -2.01 29.93
C LEU A 328 -1.49 -1.77 30.34
N ARG A 329 -0.53 -2.10 29.47
CA ARG A 329 0.90 -1.84 29.75
C ARG A 329 1.28 -0.36 29.70
N LEU A 330 0.49 0.48 29.03
CA LEU A 330 0.64 1.94 29.07
C LEU A 330 0.13 2.57 30.38
N LYS A 331 -0.65 1.84 31.21
CA LYS A 331 -1.06 2.30 32.54
C LYS A 331 0.02 2.12 33.62
N ASP A 332 1.04 1.29 33.37
CA ASP A 332 2.10 0.97 34.34
C ASP A 332 3.32 1.91 34.24
N PHE A 333 3.25 2.99 33.46
CA PHE A 333 4.28 4.04 33.51
C PHE A 333 3.98 4.99 34.67
N PRO A 334 4.82 5.04 35.73
CA PRO A 334 4.75 6.14 36.66
C PRO A 334 5.20 7.41 35.93
N SER A 335 4.43 8.48 36.11
CA SER A 335 4.80 9.82 35.70
C SER A 335 6.02 10.30 36.50
N SER A 336 7.24 10.03 36.02
CA SER A 336 8.47 10.67 36.51
C SER A 336 8.91 11.71 35.48
N SER A 337 8.49 12.98 35.63
CA SER A 337 9.33 14.05 36.21
C SER A 337 10.84 13.86 35.99
N HIS A 338 11.42 14.79 35.23
CA HIS A 338 12.84 14.98 35.02
C HIS A 338 13.67 14.87 36.31
N LYS A 339 14.65 13.96 36.32
CA LYS A 339 16.07 14.22 36.67
C LYS A 339 16.90 12.95 36.45
N GLY A 340 18.09 13.14 35.92
CA GLY A 340 18.91 12.09 35.32
C GLY A 340 19.34 10.98 36.28
N LEU A 341 19.46 9.77 35.72
CA LEU A 341 20.44 8.76 36.09
C LEU A 341 20.53 7.78 34.90
N GLU A 342 21.74 7.57 34.37
CA GLU A 342 22.04 6.48 33.44
C GLU A 342 21.85 5.14 34.15
N ILE A 343 20.79 4.39 33.84
CA ILE A 343 20.72 2.95 34.08
C ILE A 343 19.90 2.34 32.94
N ASP A 344 20.54 1.54 32.09
CA ASP A 344 19.97 0.87 30.92
C ASP A 344 18.77 -0.05 31.29
N PRO A 345 17.53 0.30 30.92
CA PRO A 345 16.34 -0.48 31.24
C PRO A 345 16.13 -1.67 30.30
N ARG A 346 16.87 -1.77 29.17
CA ARG A 346 16.74 -2.86 28.20
C ARG A 346 17.26 -4.20 28.74
N ASN A 347 18.19 -4.18 29.69
CA ASN A 347 18.81 -5.39 30.24
C ASN A 347 17.95 -6.15 31.26
N ARG A 348 17.02 -5.50 31.97
CA ARG A 348 16.24 -6.15 33.03
C ARG A 348 15.12 -7.05 32.49
N ILE A 349 14.46 -6.59 31.42
CA ILE A 349 13.32 -7.30 30.80
C ILE A 349 13.82 -8.52 30.03
N PHE A 350 14.97 -8.38 29.35
CA PHE A 350 15.57 -9.46 28.61
C PHE A 350 15.95 -10.63 29.53
N ARG A 351 16.62 -10.37 30.66
CA ARG A 351 16.97 -11.39 31.68
C ARG A 351 15.78 -12.05 32.39
N LEU A 352 14.59 -11.46 32.31
CA LEU A 352 13.37 -12.05 32.89
C LEU A 352 12.71 -13.05 31.95
N LEU A 353 13.03 -12.98 30.65
CA LEU A 353 12.45 -13.82 29.60
C LEU A 353 13.45 -14.85 29.06
N ASP A 354 14.72 -14.48 29.00
CA ASP A 354 15.86 -15.36 28.72
C ASP A 354 16.21 -16.09 30.02
N LYS A 355 15.58 -17.24 30.25
CA LYS A 355 15.74 -18.00 31.50
C LYS A 355 17.01 -18.83 31.49
N ASN A 356 17.44 -19.28 30.32
CA ASN A 356 18.65 -20.07 30.18
C ASN A 356 19.92 -19.19 30.06
N GLY A 357 19.75 -17.87 29.88
CA GLY A 357 20.83 -16.87 29.83
C GLY A 357 21.63 -16.91 28.52
N ASP A 358 21.06 -17.46 27.44
CA ASP A 358 21.76 -17.70 26.18
C ASP A 358 21.74 -16.50 25.21
N GLY A 359 21.09 -15.40 25.59
CA GLY A 359 21.00 -14.20 24.77
C GLY A 359 19.89 -14.26 23.71
N LYS A 360 19.00 -15.26 23.76
CA LYS A 360 17.83 -15.43 22.90
C LYS A 360 16.62 -15.78 23.77
N ILE A 361 15.41 -15.56 23.24
CA ILE A 361 14.16 -15.91 23.93
C ILE A 361 13.43 -16.90 23.04
N SER A 362 13.34 -18.14 23.49
CA SER A 362 12.61 -19.22 22.83
C SER A 362 11.10 -19.10 23.05
N ILE A 363 10.30 -19.77 22.20
CA ILE A 363 8.84 -19.79 22.33
C ILE A 363 8.43 -20.51 23.61
N GLU A 364 9.22 -21.50 24.01
CA GLU A 364 9.06 -22.31 25.21
C GLU A 364 9.24 -21.46 26.47
N GLU A 365 10.29 -20.64 26.53
CA GLU A 365 10.51 -19.69 27.64
C GLU A 365 9.40 -18.65 27.76
N LEU A 366 8.90 -18.18 26.61
CA LEU A 366 7.80 -17.22 26.56
C LEU A 366 6.50 -17.84 27.10
N MET A 367 6.20 -19.09 26.72
CA MET A 367 5.05 -19.84 27.22
C MET A 367 5.15 -20.11 28.71
N GLU A 368 6.32 -20.49 29.20
CA GLU A 368 6.54 -20.80 30.61
C GLU A 368 6.35 -19.58 31.54
N VAL A 369 6.74 -18.39 31.08
CA VAL A 369 6.50 -17.13 31.79
C VAL A 369 5.00 -16.77 31.82
N MET A 370 4.28 -17.09 30.75
CA MET A 370 2.82 -16.89 30.68
C MET A 370 2.07 -17.87 31.60
N GLU A 371 2.48 -19.14 31.66
CA GLU A 371 1.89 -20.16 32.54
C GLU A 371 2.16 -19.90 34.02
N ALA A 372 3.39 -19.54 34.40
CA ALA A 372 3.74 -19.22 35.78
C ALA A 372 2.92 -18.05 36.37
N ARG A 373 2.44 -17.13 35.52
CA ARG A 373 1.56 -16.02 35.93
C ARG A 373 0.08 -16.42 36.01
N CYS A 374 -0.37 -17.37 35.20
CA CYS A 374 -1.69 -17.99 35.35
C CYS A 374 -1.80 -18.75 36.68
N SER A 375 -0.73 -19.43 37.12
CA SER A 375 -0.68 -20.14 38.40
C SER A 375 -0.74 -19.19 39.60
N ARG A 376 -0.04 -18.04 39.55
CA ARG A 376 -0.07 -17.02 40.62
C ARG A 376 -1.42 -16.32 40.79
N ARG A 377 -2.24 -16.23 39.73
CA ARG A 377 -3.62 -15.70 39.81
C ARG A 377 -4.61 -16.68 40.45
N ARG A 378 -4.35 -17.99 40.45
CA ARG A 378 -5.20 -18.97 41.15
C ARG A 378 -4.94 -19.05 42.65
N CYS A 379 -3.76 -18.65 43.13
CA CYS A 379 -3.42 -18.70 44.56
C CYS A 379 -3.83 -17.46 45.36
N THR A 380 -4.55 -16.49 44.77
CA THR A 380 -4.90 -15.22 45.42
C THR A 380 -6.40 -14.90 45.42
N GLY A 381 -7.26 -15.90 45.17
CA GLY A 381 -8.72 -15.77 45.26
C GLY A 381 -9.32 -16.73 46.27
N ASP A 382 -10.03 -16.15 47.24
CA ASP A 382 -11.00 -16.72 48.19
C ASP A 382 -10.48 -17.48 49.42
N ASP A 383 -10.30 -16.72 50.51
CA ASP A 383 -10.74 -17.12 51.85
C ASP A 383 -11.38 -15.90 52.54
N ALA A 384 -12.67 -15.69 52.24
CA ALA A 384 -13.58 -14.87 53.03
C ALA A 384 -14.94 -15.60 53.06
N THR A 385 -15.10 -16.43 54.09
CA THR A 385 -16.34 -17.06 54.55
C THR A 385 -17.27 -16.00 55.18
N PRO A 386 -18.59 -16.27 55.34
CA PRO A 386 -19.14 -17.39 56.12
C PRO A 386 -19.59 -18.61 55.32
#